data_AF-A0A6V7KYB1-F1
#
_entry.id   AF-A0A6V7KYB1-F1
#
_cell.length_a   1.000
_cell.length_b   1.000
_cell.length_c   1.000
_cell.angle_alpha   90.00
_cell.angle_beta   90.00
_cell.angle_gamma   90.00
#
_symmetry.space_group_name_H-M   'P 1'
#
loop_
_entity.id
_entity.type
_entity.pdbx_description
1 polymer ?
#
loop_
_entity_poly.entity_id
_entity_poly.type
_entity_poly.pdbx_seq_one_letter_code
_entity_poly.pdbx_strand_id
1 'polypeptide(L)' 'PWSQPGECWAFRGSRGKIEIDLAYMTYVNRVTLEHIPAGLSLTGNIHSAPRQFRVL' A
#
# COMPACT_ATOMS: atom_id res chain seq x y z
N PRO A 1 -1.04 -5.62 -12.87
CA PRO A 1 -0.56 -4.68 -13.92
C PRO A 1 -0.20 -3.26 -13.43
N TRP A 2 -0.05 -3.01 -12.13
CA TRP A 2 0.26 -1.67 -11.59
C TRP A 2 1.22 -1.71 -10.39
N SER A 3 2.07 -2.75 -10.32
CA SER A 3 3.02 -2.98 -9.21
C SER A 3 4.46 -3.07 -9.71
N GLN A 4 4.87 -2.11 -10.55
CA GLN A 4 6.27 -1.98 -10.93
C GLN A 4 7.06 -1.31 -9.79
N PRO A 5 8.34 -1.67 -9.59
CA PRO A 5 9.18 -0.99 -8.61
C PRO A 5 9.21 0.53 -8.87
N GLY A 6 8.86 1.32 -7.86
CA GLY A 6 8.80 2.79 -7.95
C GLY A 6 7.41 3.37 -8.21
N GLU A 7 6.47 2.57 -8.72
CA GLU A 7 5.07 2.98 -8.92
C GLU A 7 4.29 2.86 -7.60
N CYS A 8 4.62 3.72 -6.63
CA CYS A 8 3.95 3.78 -5.34
C CYS A 8 3.89 5.22 -4.79
N TRP A 9 2.96 5.46 -3.88
CA TRP A 9 2.90 6.73 -3.15
C TRP A 9 3.71 6.63 -1.85
N ALA A 10 4.74 7.46 -1.74
CA ALA A 10 5.59 7.54 -0.55
C ALA A 10 5.22 8.76 0.30
N PHE A 11 5.30 8.60 1.62
CA PHE A 11 5.22 9.69 2.59
C PHE A 11 6.38 9.60 3.59
N ARG A 12 6.70 10.72 4.25
CA ARG A 12 7.81 10.77 5.21
C ARG A 12 7.41 10.10 6.53
N GLY A 13 8.29 9.23 7.04
CA GLY A 13 8.09 8.54 8.32
C GLY A 13 7.33 7.21 8.16
N SER A 14 6.83 6.67 9.28
CA SER A 14 6.19 5.34 9.33
C SER A 14 4.72 5.35 9.72
N ARG A 15 4.13 6.54 9.88
CA ARG A 15 2.72 6.73 10.24
C ARG A 15 2.09 7.74 9.28
N GLY A 16 1.02 7.32 8.62
CA GLY A 16 0.29 8.12 7.64
C GLY A 16 -1.15 7.65 7.53
N LYS A 17 -1.97 8.44 6.83
CA LYS A 17 -3.37 8.13 6.54
C LYS A 17 -3.64 8.49 5.08
N ILE A 18 -4.51 7.71 4.45
CA ILE A 18 -5.12 8.03 3.16
C ILE A 18 -6.64 7.99 3.34
N GLU A 19 -7.33 8.88 2.64
CA GLU A 19 -8.79 8.90 2.52
C GLU A 19 -9.13 8.60 1.06
N ILE A 20 -10.07 7.67 0.85
CA ILE A 20 -10.48 7.21 -0.47
C ILE A 20 -11.99 7.31 -0.54
N ASP A 21 -12.49 8.06 -1.51
CA ASP A 21 -13.91 8.10 -1.82
C ASP A 21 -14.25 6.93 -2.76
N LEU A 22 -15.28 6.16 -2.41
CA LEU A 22 -15.70 5.01 -3.20
C LEU A 22 -16.64 5.50 -4.30
N ALA A 23 -16.57 4.87 -5.47
CA ALA A 23 -17.44 5.22 -6.59
C ALA A 23 -18.93 5.15 -6.23
N TYR A 24 -19.31 4.29 -5.27
CA TYR A 24 -20.67 4.12 -4.78
C TYR A 24 -20.69 3.79 -3.29
N MET A 25 -21.83 4.05 -2.64
CA MET A 25 -22.10 3.57 -1.29
C MET A 25 -22.13 2.04 -1.27
N THR A 26 -21.29 1.42 -0.45
CA THR A 26 -21.17 -0.05 -0.37
C THR A 26 -20.79 -0.52 1.04
N TYR A 27 -21.03 -1.79 1.32
CA TYR A 27 -20.55 -2.46 2.52
C TYR A 27 -19.19 -3.10 2.24
N VAL A 28 -18.13 -2.60 2.89
CA VAL A 28 -16.76 -3.09 2.71
C VAL A 28 -16.52 -4.33 3.57
N ASN A 29 -16.41 -5.50 2.94
CA ASN A 29 -16.17 -6.76 3.64
C ASN A 29 -14.68 -7.15 3.73
N ARG A 30 -13.89 -6.77 2.72
CA ARG A 30 -12.46 -7.11 2.61
C ARG A 30 -11.72 -5.99 1.90
N VAL A 31 -10.44 -5.88 2.21
CA VAL A 31 -9.50 -4.97 1.56
C VAL A 31 -8.26 -5.74 1.13
N THR A 32 -7.63 -5.28 0.05
CA THR A 32 -6.37 -5.81 -0.45
C THR A 32 -5.33 -4.71 -0.40
N LEU A 33 -4.13 -5.05 0.07
CA LEU A 33 -2.96 -4.17 0.07
C LEU A 33 -1.83 -4.91 -0.64
N GLU A 34 -1.23 -4.27 -1.64
CA GLU A 34 -0.17 -4.86 -2.45
C GLU A 34 1.15 -4.09 -2.27
N HIS A 35 2.27 -4.80 -2.40
CA HIS A 35 3.62 -4.26 -2.45
C HIS A 35 4.46 -5.14 -3.37
N ILE A 36 5.53 -4.59 -3.97
CA ILE A 36 6.46 -5.39 -4.77
C ILE A 36 7.07 -6.54 -3.93
N PRO A 37 7.35 -7.71 -4.53
CA PRO A 37 8.13 -8.75 -3.87
C PRO A 37 9.58 -8.31 -3.68
N ALA A 38 10.25 -8.87 -2.66
CA ALA A 38 11.63 -8.51 -2.33
C ALA A 38 12.62 -8.76 -3.48
N GLY A 39 12.40 -9.80 -4.29
CA GLY A 39 13.25 -10.10 -5.45
C GLY A 39 13.20 -9.05 -6.57
N LEU A 40 12.20 -8.16 -6.58
CA LEU A 40 12.11 -7.03 -7.50
C LEU A 40 12.59 -5.71 -6.89
N SER A 41 13.01 -5.71 -5.62
CA SER A 41 13.59 -4.53 -4.97
C SER A 41 15.07 -4.40 -5.30
N LEU A 42 15.53 -3.18 -5.62
CA LEU A 42 16.94 -2.88 -5.90
C LEU A 42 17.87 -3.20 -4.70
N THR A 43 17.34 -3.17 -3.48
CA THR A 43 18.08 -3.46 -2.24
C THR A 43 17.88 -4.90 -1.75
N GLY A 44 17.04 -5.69 -2.42
CA GLY A 44 16.61 -7.02 -1.96
C GLY A 44 15.74 -7.00 -0.70
N ASN A 45 15.33 -5.83 -0.22
CA ASN A 45 14.47 -5.68 0.96
C ASN A 45 13.23 -4.82 0.67
N ILE A 46 12.21 -4.98 1.51
CA ILE A 46 10.92 -4.27 1.43
C ILE A 46 10.59 -3.58 2.75
N HIS A 47 11.60 -2.97 3.39
CA HIS A 47 11.41 -2.30 4.68
C HIS A 47 10.44 -1.11 4.63
N SER A 48 10.20 -0.56 3.43
CA SER A 48 9.19 0.47 3.16
C SER A 48 7.75 -0.06 3.16
N ALA A 49 7.53 -1.37 3.08
CA ALA A 49 6.19 -1.94 3.01
C ALA A 49 5.40 -1.67 4.30
N PRO A 50 4.11 -1.30 4.20
CA PRO A 50 3.27 -1.11 5.38
C PRO A 50 3.17 -2.40 6.19
N ARG A 51 3.42 -2.32 7.51
CA ARG A 51 3.37 -3.48 8.42
C ARG A 51 2.04 -3.61 9.14
N GLN A 52 1.54 -2.50 9.67
CA GLN A 52 0.31 -2.43 10.43
C GLN A 52 -0.55 -1.32 9.85
N PHE A 53 -1.80 -1.64 9.58
CA PHE A 53 -2.79 -0.66 9.11
C PHE A 53 -4.15 -0.99 9.72
N ARG A 54 -5.04 0.00 9.71
CA ARG A 54 -6.43 -0.13 10.11
C ARG A 54 -7.29 0.61 9.11
N VAL A 55 -8.42 0.01 8.75
CA VAL A 55 -9.49 0.66 7.99
C VAL A 55 -10.51 1.17 9.01
N LEU A 56 -10.96 2.42 8.81
CA LEU A 56 -11.94 3.09 9.67
C LEU A 56 -13.29 3.15 8.97
#